data_AF-A0A917H822-F1
#
_entry.id   AF-A0A917H822-F1
#
_cell.length_a   1.000
_cell.length_b   1.000
_cell.length_c   1.000
_cell.angle_alpha   90.00
_cell.angle_beta   90.00
_cell.angle_gamma   90.00
#
_symmetry.space_group_name_H-M   'P 1'
#
loop_
_entity.id
_entity.type
_entity.pdbx_description
1 polymer ?
#
loop_
_entity_poly.entity_id
_entity_poly.type
_entity_poly.pdbx_seq_one_letter_code
_entity_poly.pdbx_strand_id
1 'polypeptide(L)'
;MRNPSYCGFELNLRSVRTINMLRIQLVRTVLVCVAVASAAPGYAMTHVDATQAQAMLKLLRQCSVGSASAQTIDRVIAMPGTQLIIGQQNISRRIIKAQYRDVLIAACKGAIARIEPSEAGARAEKGVQGLTEDVAPSLIWARQHVDLLQKRLEEAEANQRFDGVIPLAQKNLPEPVELSPKLYFVMGGRAGAAASEQGIYIDLLDDLWRSKDHSDPMTQQEMVEFFAHETHHVGYGRILDKKREQLHLQAGQVQAWNFLVDVLMEGSATLLINAHGSWEELEGQRHIQADLARLPKLLPESQQILQQLLDGKLSEQEYQAALSDFFNEGYHATGAKLLYVIEEVRGKAGVLAVMDDPRSLLTVYNQCAETRQESFRFTPELAKKLETMGKDR
;
A
#
# COMPACT_ATOMS: atom_id res chain seq x y z
N MET A 1 15.45 24.88 0.74
CA MET A 1 14.68 24.15 1.78
C MET A 1 13.25 24.00 1.28
N ARG A 2 12.87 22.81 0.83
CA ARG A 2 11.47 22.43 0.50
C ARG A 2 11.30 20.99 0.95
N ASN A 3 10.28 20.71 1.76
CA ASN A 3 9.97 19.34 2.18
C ASN A 3 9.38 18.55 1.00
N PRO A 4 9.73 17.27 0.82
CA PRO A 4 8.93 16.37 0.00
C PRO A 4 7.63 16.05 0.73
N SER A 5 6.51 16.07 0.00
CA SER A 5 5.18 15.77 0.54
C SER A 5 4.86 14.28 0.38
N TYR A 6 4.64 13.62 1.52
CA TYR A 6 4.21 12.22 1.62
C TYR A 6 2.75 12.01 1.14
N CYS A 7 2.39 10.76 0.82
CA CYS A 7 1.04 10.34 0.46
C CYS A 7 0.58 9.20 1.37
N GLY A 8 -0.18 9.52 2.43
CA GLY A 8 -0.86 8.52 3.25
C GLY A 8 -2.12 7.97 2.58
N PHE A 9 -2.41 6.69 2.84
CA PHE A 9 -3.57 5.96 2.34
C PHE A 9 -4.86 6.27 3.13
N GLU A 10 -6.01 6.25 2.45
CA GLU A 10 -7.34 6.08 3.05
C GLU A 10 -8.13 5.06 2.21
N LEU A 11 -8.28 3.82 2.69
CA LEU A 11 -9.11 2.81 2.03
C LEU A 11 -10.61 3.11 2.24
N ASN A 12 -11.29 3.55 1.18
CA ASN A 12 -12.70 3.95 1.23
C ASN A 12 -13.63 2.88 0.64
N LEU A 13 -14.06 1.92 1.47
CA LEU A 13 -14.94 0.81 1.07
C LEU A 13 -16.37 0.99 1.60
N ARG A 14 -17.35 1.26 0.73
CA ARG A 14 -18.79 1.10 1.05
C ARG A 14 -19.69 0.64 -0.12
N SER A 15 -20.39 -0.46 0.14
CA SER A 15 -21.77 -0.80 -0.30
C SER A 15 -22.02 -1.31 -1.73
N VAL A 16 -22.44 -2.59 -1.87
CA VAL A 16 -23.78 -3.10 -2.29
C VAL A 16 -23.86 -4.61 -1.85
N ARG A 17 -24.59 -5.02 -0.80
CA ARG A 17 -25.96 -5.63 -0.76
C ARG A 17 -26.23 -6.82 -1.70
N THR A 18 -26.92 -7.93 -1.39
CA THR A 18 -27.44 -8.63 -0.16
C THR A 18 -27.96 -10.04 -0.60
N ILE A 19 -28.25 -10.98 0.33
CA ILE A 19 -29.24 -12.12 0.29
C ILE A 19 -28.66 -13.57 0.44
N ASN A 20 -28.89 -14.15 1.64
CA ASN A 20 -29.35 -15.52 2.05
C ASN A 20 -28.78 -16.84 1.44
N MET A 21 -28.77 -18.00 2.13
CA MET A 21 -28.70 -18.41 3.56
C MET A 21 -28.67 -19.97 3.67
N LEU A 22 -28.12 -20.55 4.76
CA LEU A 22 -28.15 -21.98 5.18
C LEU A 22 -27.41 -23.04 4.32
N ARG A 23 -27.00 -24.24 4.81
CA ARG A 23 -26.39 -24.76 6.07
C ARG A 23 -26.37 -26.32 6.01
N ILE A 24 -25.62 -26.97 6.93
CA ILE A 24 -25.51 -28.44 7.25
C ILE A 24 -24.25 -29.09 6.63
N GLN A 25 -23.14 -29.34 7.37
CA GLN A 25 -22.85 -30.39 8.38
C GLN A 25 -22.82 -31.84 7.82
N LEU A 26 -21.94 -32.79 8.21
CA LEU A 26 -20.66 -32.86 8.94
C LEU A 26 -20.14 -34.34 8.84
N VAL A 27 -18.96 -34.70 9.42
CA VAL A 27 -18.52 -36.07 9.88
C VAL A 27 -17.56 -36.96 9.01
N ARG A 28 -16.39 -37.30 9.62
CA ARG A 28 -15.49 -38.52 9.53
C ARG A 28 -14.35 -38.71 8.49
N THR A 29 -13.15 -38.30 8.92
CA THR A 29 -11.95 -39.10 9.31
C THR A 29 -11.62 -40.47 8.66
N VAL A 30 -10.38 -40.66 8.13
CA VAL A 30 -9.31 -41.65 8.51
C VAL A 30 -8.26 -41.90 7.38
N LEU A 31 -6.96 -41.85 7.75
CA LEU A 31 -5.71 -42.30 7.09
C LEU A 31 -5.60 -42.45 5.54
N VAL A 32 -4.70 -41.66 4.93
CA VAL A 32 -3.70 -42.15 3.94
C VAL A 32 -2.37 -41.39 4.16
N CYS A 33 -1.29 -42.09 4.48
CA CYS A 33 0.08 -41.55 4.53
C CYS A 33 0.99 -42.31 3.56
N VAL A 34 0.86 -42.07 2.25
CA VAL A 34 1.88 -42.41 1.23
C VAL A 34 1.88 -41.34 0.14
N ALA A 35 3.07 -40.86 -0.24
CA ALA A 35 3.36 -40.04 -1.42
C ALA A 35 2.63 -38.68 -1.56
N VAL A 36 2.97 -37.71 -0.70
CA VAL A 36 3.00 -36.29 -1.16
C VAL A 36 4.29 -36.09 -1.97
N ALA A 37 4.31 -36.63 -3.19
CA ALA A 37 5.26 -36.17 -4.20
C ALA A 37 4.86 -34.74 -4.55
N SER A 38 5.83 -33.81 -4.54
CA SER A 38 5.59 -32.37 -4.63
C SER A 38 5.00 -31.93 -5.98
N ALA A 39 3.69 -32.10 -6.14
CA ALA A 39 2.88 -31.24 -6.96
C ALA A 39 2.81 -29.88 -6.27
N ALA A 40 3.92 -29.12 -6.34
CA ALA A 40 3.86 -27.69 -6.14
C ALA A 40 2.80 -27.18 -7.12
N PRO A 41 1.71 -26.54 -6.65
CA PRO A 41 0.73 -25.97 -7.56
C PRO A 41 1.51 -25.00 -8.46
N GLY A 42 1.48 -25.26 -9.77
CA GLY A 42 2.15 -24.42 -10.74
C GLY A 42 1.46 -23.06 -10.71
N TYR A 43 2.00 -22.12 -9.93
CA TYR A 43 1.54 -20.74 -9.93
C TYR A 43 1.57 -20.26 -11.37
N ALA A 44 0.41 -19.85 -11.88
CA ALA A 44 0.33 -19.30 -13.22
C ALA A 44 1.29 -18.11 -13.30
N MET A 45 2.13 -18.07 -14.33
CA MET A 45 3.13 -17.01 -14.50
C MET A 45 2.49 -15.64 -14.31
N THR A 46 3.01 -14.86 -13.38
CA THR A 46 2.40 -13.58 -13.02
C THR A 46 2.88 -12.52 -14.00
N HIS A 47 2.10 -12.31 -15.07
CA HIS A 47 2.41 -11.36 -16.13
C HIS A 47 2.04 -9.92 -15.73
N VAL A 48 2.96 -8.98 -15.97
CA VAL A 48 2.73 -7.54 -15.74
C VAL A 48 2.25 -6.88 -17.05
N ASP A 49 1.09 -6.22 -17.03
CA ASP A 49 0.58 -5.48 -18.19
C ASP A 49 1.27 -4.12 -18.33
N ALA A 50 2.17 -4.03 -19.32
CA ALA A 50 2.91 -2.83 -19.68
C ALA A 50 2.21 -1.96 -20.75
N THR A 51 1.01 -2.33 -21.22
CA THR A 51 0.36 -1.70 -22.39
C THR A 51 0.19 -0.18 -22.22
N GLN A 52 -0.09 0.28 -20.99
CA GLN A 52 -0.22 1.72 -20.71
C GLN A 52 1.13 2.44 -20.74
N ALA A 53 2.17 1.89 -20.12
CA ALA A 53 3.53 2.44 -20.19
C ALA A 53 4.02 2.53 -21.64
N GLN A 54 3.88 1.46 -22.43
CA GLN A 54 4.22 1.43 -23.86
C GLN A 54 3.46 2.52 -24.67
N ALA A 55 2.17 2.71 -24.41
CA ALA A 55 1.37 3.72 -25.09
C ALA A 55 1.71 5.15 -24.67
N MET A 56 2.00 5.38 -23.38
CA MET A 56 2.48 6.67 -22.88
C MET A 56 3.87 7.00 -23.48
N LEU A 57 4.79 6.04 -23.51
CA LEU A 57 6.11 6.21 -24.09
C LEU A 57 6.03 6.58 -25.58
N LYS A 58 5.12 5.93 -26.33
CA LYS A 58 4.82 6.30 -27.72
C LYS A 58 4.27 7.73 -27.83
N LEU A 59 3.37 8.14 -26.93
CA LEU A 59 2.86 9.51 -26.88
C LEU A 59 3.99 10.51 -26.61
N LEU A 60 4.82 10.27 -25.60
CA LEU A 60 5.96 11.12 -25.24
C LEU A 60 6.95 11.29 -26.41
N ARG A 61 7.25 10.21 -27.15
CA ARG A 61 8.07 10.24 -28.38
C ARG A 61 7.41 11.06 -29.50
N GLN A 62 6.09 11.02 -29.64
CA GLN A 62 5.40 11.91 -30.59
C GLN A 62 5.44 13.38 -30.12
N CYS A 63 5.35 13.62 -28.81
CA CYS A 63 5.36 14.94 -28.22
C CYS A 63 6.74 15.62 -28.27
N SER A 64 7.84 14.86 -28.19
CA SER A 64 9.20 15.40 -28.33
C SER A 64 9.47 15.98 -29.73
N VAL A 65 8.87 15.40 -30.77
CA VAL A 65 8.97 15.87 -32.17
C VAL A 65 7.76 16.69 -32.64
N GLY A 66 6.82 17.03 -31.75
CA GLY A 66 5.64 17.83 -32.08
C GLY A 66 4.57 17.15 -32.96
N SER A 67 4.59 15.82 -33.09
CA SER A 67 3.69 15.03 -33.94
C SER A 67 2.49 14.38 -33.21
N ALA A 68 2.32 14.66 -31.92
CA ALA A 68 1.28 14.03 -31.11
C ALA A 68 -0.14 14.45 -31.52
N SER A 69 -0.97 13.45 -31.81
CA SER A 69 -2.37 13.64 -32.18
C SER A 69 -3.30 13.55 -30.97
N ALA A 70 -4.46 14.20 -31.05
CA ALA A 70 -5.53 14.03 -30.06
C ALA A 70 -5.92 12.55 -29.89
N GLN A 71 -5.99 11.78 -31.00
CA GLN A 71 -6.28 10.34 -30.98
C GLN A 71 -5.24 9.53 -30.20
N THR A 72 -3.95 9.90 -30.25
CA THR A 72 -2.91 9.25 -29.43
C THR A 72 -3.16 9.51 -27.94
N ILE A 73 -3.47 10.75 -27.57
CA ILE A 73 -3.76 11.14 -26.19
C ILE A 73 -5.01 10.41 -25.68
N ASP A 74 -6.09 10.43 -26.46
CA ASP A 74 -7.36 9.77 -26.12
C ASP A 74 -7.19 8.25 -25.96
N ARG A 75 -6.34 7.63 -26.77
CA ARG A 75 -5.96 6.21 -26.63
C ARG A 75 -5.26 5.93 -25.30
N VAL A 76 -4.36 6.80 -24.82
CA VAL A 76 -3.70 6.64 -23.51
C VAL A 76 -4.72 6.80 -22.39
N ILE A 77 -5.56 7.84 -22.43
CA ILE A 77 -6.62 8.11 -21.44
C ILE A 77 -7.62 6.94 -21.29
N ALA A 78 -7.87 6.20 -22.37
CA ALA A 78 -8.77 5.05 -22.35
C ALA A 78 -8.20 3.79 -21.66
N MET A 79 -6.88 3.70 -21.47
CA MET A 79 -6.23 2.47 -20.99
C MET A 79 -6.49 2.16 -19.51
N PRO A 80 -6.57 0.88 -19.11
CA PRO A 80 -6.73 0.47 -17.71
C PRO A 80 -5.72 1.12 -16.77
N GLY A 81 -4.43 1.13 -17.11
CA GLY A 81 -3.38 1.75 -16.29
C GLY A 81 -3.61 3.24 -15.99
N THR A 82 -4.23 4.00 -16.90
CA THR A 82 -4.56 5.41 -16.64
C THR A 82 -5.80 5.56 -15.75
N GLN A 83 -6.66 4.53 -15.68
CA GLN A 83 -7.73 4.47 -14.67
C GLN A 83 -7.14 4.22 -13.27
N LEU A 84 -6.10 3.39 -13.15
CA LEU A 84 -5.37 3.18 -11.89
C LEU A 84 -4.69 4.48 -11.42
N ILE A 85 -3.94 5.17 -12.29
CA ILE A 85 -3.27 6.46 -12.00
C ILE A 85 -4.28 7.53 -11.51
N ILE A 86 -5.47 7.57 -12.09
CA ILE A 86 -6.53 8.51 -11.69
C ILE A 86 -7.23 8.05 -10.41
N GLY A 87 -7.43 6.74 -10.24
CA GLY A 87 -7.98 6.13 -9.03
C GLY A 87 -7.12 6.44 -7.80
N GLN A 88 -5.81 6.23 -7.89
CA GLN A 88 -4.87 6.50 -6.80
C GLN A 88 -4.88 7.97 -6.38
N GLN A 89 -4.85 8.90 -7.34
CA GLN A 89 -4.96 10.32 -7.02
C GLN A 89 -6.31 10.66 -6.36
N ASN A 90 -7.38 9.93 -6.70
CA ASN A 90 -8.71 10.11 -6.15
C ASN A 90 -8.93 9.48 -4.76
N ILE A 91 -7.93 8.84 -4.15
CA ILE A 91 -7.99 8.42 -2.74
C ILE A 91 -8.15 9.67 -1.85
N SER A 92 -7.15 10.54 -1.82
CA SER A 92 -7.12 11.75 -0.97
C SER A 92 -7.43 13.07 -1.71
N ARG A 93 -7.53 13.04 -3.05
CA ARG A 93 -7.80 14.21 -3.89
C ARG A 93 -9.07 14.02 -4.72
N ARG A 94 -9.31 14.91 -5.69
CA ARG A 94 -10.37 14.79 -6.69
C ARG A 94 -9.90 15.32 -8.04
N ILE A 95 -9.78 14.43 -9.01
CA ILE A 95 -9.47 14.72 -10.41
C ILE A 95 -10.38 13.91 -11.35
N ILE A 96 -10.64 14.45 -12.54
CA ILE A 96 -11.40 13.78 -13.60
C ILE A 96 -10.53 13.53 -14.84
N LYS A 97 -10.93 12.57 -15.68
CA LYS A 97 -10.21 12.20 -16.92
C LYS A 97 -9.93 13.40 -17.84
N ALA A 98 -10.83 14.38 -17.90
CA ALA A 98 -10.63 15.60 -18.68
C ALA A 98 -9.44 16.44 -18.19
N GLN A 99 -9.32 16.65 -16.88
CA GLN A 99 -8.18 17.40 -16.31
C GLN A 99 -6.85 16.70 -16.57
N TYR A 100 -6.78 15.38 -16.40
CA TYR A 100 -5.56 14.61 -16.70
C TYR A 100 -5.23 14.63 -18.21
N ARG A 101 -6.24 14.60 -19.09
CA ARG A 101 -6.08 14.77 -20.55
C ARG A 101 -5.50 16.15 -20.90
N ASP A 102 -5.98 17.21 -20.28
CA ASP A 102 -5.50 18.57 -20.53
C ASP A 102 -4.04 18.75 -20.07
N VAL A 103 -3.63 18.07 -18.99
CA VAL A 103 -2.23 17.96 -18.57
C VAL A 103 -1.37 17.27 -19.64
N LEU A 104 -1.82 16.15 -20.22
CA LEU A 104 -1.09 15.49 -21.32
C LEU A 104 -0.94 16.44 -22.53
N ILE A 105 -2.00 17.17 -22.90
CA ILE A 105 -1.98 18.13 -24.02
C ILE A 105 -0.97 19.26 -23.76
N ALA A 106 -0.92 19.79 -22.54
CA ALA A 106 -0.01 20.87 -22.19
C ALA A 106 1.45 20.40 -22.08
N ALA A 107 1.71 19.25 -21.44
CA ALA A 107 3.05 18.67 -21.32
C ALA A 107 3.65 18.36 -22.71
N CYS A 108 2.82 17.93 -23.65
CA CYS A 108 3.22 17.75 -25.04
C CYS A 108 3.58 19.05 -25.79
N LYS A 109 3.24 20.21 -25.24
CA LYS A 109 3.70 21.55 -25.68
C LYS A 109 4.82 22.11 -24.80
N GLY A 110 5.26 21.38 -23.76
CA GLY A 110 6.28 21.82 -22.81
C GLY A 110 5.75 22.82 -21.78
N ALA A 111 4.43 22.85 -21.56
CA ALA A 111 3.74 23.77 -20.67
C ALA A 111 2.98 23.03 -19.57
N ILE A 112 2.78 23.68 -18.43
CA ILE A 112 1.87 23.19 -17.39
C ILE A 112 0.45 23.65 -17.73
N ALA A 113 -0.52 22.74 -17.67
CA ALA A 113 -1.92 23.07 -17.95
C ALA A 113 -2.50 24.00 -16.87
N ARG A 114 -3.32 24.97 -17.29
CA ARG A 114 -4.12 25.77 -16.37
C ARG A 114 -5.42 25.02 -16.10
N ILE A 115 -5.44 24.24 -15.01
CA ILE A 115 -6.54 23.37 -14.62
C ILE A 115 -7.35 24.05 -13.50
N GLU A 116 -8.66 24.15 -13.68
CA GLU A 116 -9.58 24.56 -12.61
C GLU A 116 -10.06 23.32 -11.81
N PRO A 117 -10.42 23.46 -10.52
CA PRO A 117 -11.02 22.39 -9.73
C PRO A 117 -12.29 21.82 -10.39
N SER A 118 -12.47 20.50 -10.33
CA SER A 118 -13.62 19.81 -10.95
C SER A 118 -14.93 19.99 -10.17
N GLU A 119 -14.83 20.32 -8.89
CA GLU A 119 -15.90 20.67 -7.97
C GLU A 119 -15.31 21.58 -6.87
N ALA A 120 -16.14 22.23 -6.05
CA ALA A 120 -15.66 23.10 -4.98
C ALA A 120 -15.09 22.28 -3.81
N GLY A 121 -13.97 22.74 -3.23
CA GLY A 121 -13.45 22.24 -1.95
C GLY A 121 -12.04 21.62 -2.00
N ALA A 122 -11.45 21.47 -0.82
CA ALA A 122 -10.04 21.18 -0.62
C ALA A 122 -9.51 19.91 -1.33
N ARG A 123 -10.35 18.88 -1.55
CA ARG A 123 -9.93 17.67 -2.29
C ARG A 123 -9.71 17.95 -3.78
N ALA A 124 -10.54 18.78 -4.39
CA ALA A 124 -10.41 19.16 -5.80
C ALA A 124 -9.25 20.15 -6.00
N GLU A 125 -9.06 21.08 -5.06
CA GLU A 125 -7.90 21.98 -5.01
C GLU A 125 -6.58 21.19 -4.89
N LYS A 126 -6.49 20.24 -3.94
CA LYS A 126 -5.36 19.29 -3.86
C LYS A 126 -5.19 18.46 -5.13
N GLY A 127 -6.28 18.15 -5.83
CA GLY A 127 -6.28 17.46 -7.13
C GLY A 127 -5.55 18.27 -8.19
N VAL A 128 -5.97 19.53 -8.38
CA VAL A 128 -5.29 20.49 -9.26
C VAL A 128 -3.83 20.65 -8.88
N GLN A 129 -3.53 20.85 -7.59
CA GLN A 129 -2.15 20.98 -7.11
C GLN A 129 -1.28 19.79 -7.52
N GLY A 130 -1.75 18.55 -7.37
CA GLY A 130 -1.00 17.36 -7.77
C GLY A 130 -0.77 17.27 -9.28
N LEU A 131 -1.77 17.66 -10.07
CA LEU A 131 -1.64 17.73 -11.52
C LEU A 131 -0.61 18.78 -11.97
N THR A 132 -0.57 19.93 -11.29
CA THR A 132 0.28 21.08 -11.62
C THR A 132 1.71 20.96 -11.08
N GLU A 133 1.90 20.45 -9.86
CA GLU A 133 3.20 20.45 -9.15
C GLU A 133 3.97 19.13 -9.27
N ASP A 134 3.27 18.00 -9.44
CA ASP A 134 3.89 16.67 -9.52
C ASP A 134 3.82 16.09 -10.95
N VAL A 135 2.61 15.94 -11.51
CA VAL A 135 2.35 15.23 -12.77
C VAL A 135 2.83 16.01 -14.01
N ALA A 136 2.49 17.29 -14.13
CA ALA A 136 2.89 18.05 -15.31
C ALA A 136 4.43 18.20 -15.43
N PRO A 137 5.20 18.49 -14.38
CA PRO A 137 6.66 18.55 -14.45
C PRO A 137 7.31 17.22 -14.83
N SER A 138 6.87 16.10 -14.26
CA SER A 138 7.42 14.78 -14.59
C SER A 138 7.17 14.42 -16.07
N LEU A 139 5.98 14.69 -16.61
CA LEU A 139 5.66 14.48 -18.03
C LEU A 139 6.44 15.43 -18.97
N ILE A 140 6.67 16.68 -18.56
CA ILE A 140 7.49 17.63 -19.33
C ILE A 140 8.95 17.15 -19.39
N TRP A 141 9.49 16.62 -18.30
CA TRP A 141 10.81 15.98 -18.30
C TRP A 141 10.83 14.69 -19.13
N ALA A 142 9.80 13.85 -19.00
CA ALA A 142 9.68 12.58 -19.71
C ALA A 142 9.81 12.73 -21.23
N ARG A 143 9.22 13.79 -21.79
CA ARG A 143 9.30 14.11 -23.23
C ARG A 143 10.72 14.39 -23.71
N GLN A 144 11.62 14.81 -22.83
CA GLN A 144 13.04 15.10 -23.12
C GLN A 144 13.94 13.87 -22.88
N HIS A 145 13.44 12.86 -22.16
CA HIS A 145 14.20 11.71 -21.67
C HIS A 145 13.56 10.37 -22.10
N VAL A 146 12.92 10.38 -23.28
CA VAL A 146 12.20 9.23 -23.85
C VAL A 146 13.07 7.97 -23.93
N ASP A 147 14.36 8.11 -24.24
CA ASP A 147 15.27 6.98 -24.38
C ASP A 147 15.65 6.35 -23.02
N LEU A 148 15.68 7.15 -21.93
CA LEU A 148 15.83 6.62 -20.57
C LEU A 148 14.59 5.85 -20.14
N LEU A 149 13.39 6.36 -20.45
CA LEU A 149 12.12 5.68 -20.17
C LEU A 149 11.92 4.41 -21.01
N GLN A 150 12.39 4.41 -22.27
CA GLN A 150 12.42 3.22 -23.12
C GLN A 150 13.33 2.15 -22.53
N LYS A 151 14.57 2.49 -22.19
CA LYS A 151 15.50 1.57 -21.54
C LYS A 151 14.94 1.03 -20.22
N ARG A 152 14.35 1.88 -19.38
CA ARG A 152 13.75 1.48 -18.10
C ARG A 152 12.60 0.51 -18.26
N LEU A 153 11.73 0.74 -19.25
CA LEU A 153 10.64 -0.16 -19.58
C LEU A 153 11.18 -1.50 -20.10
N GLU A 154 12.20 -1.48 -20.96
CA GLU A 154 12.87 -2.70 -21.45
C GLU A 154 13.54 -3.49 -20.31
N GLU A 155 14.16 -2.83 -19.32
CA GLU A 155 14.73 -3.48 -18.14
C GLU A 155 13.65 -4.17 -17.28
N ALA A 156 12.52 -3.48 -17.06
CA ALA A 156 11.38 -4.00 -16.31
C ALA A 156 10.65 -5.15 -17.06
N GLU A 157 10.58 -5.07 -18.39
CA GLU A 157 10.00 -6.11 -19.25
C GLU A 157 10.97 -7.27 -19.52
N ALA A 158 12.30 -7.10 -19.46
CA ALA A 158 13.25 -8.17 -19.77
C ALA A 158 13.10 -9.38 -18.84
N ASN A 159 12.60 -9.16 -17.62
CA ASN A 159 12.38 -10.17 -16.60
C ASN A 159 10.88 -10.34 -16.29
N GLN A 160 10.03 -10.56 -17.31
CA GLN A 160 8.55 -10.71 -17.24
C GLN A 160 8.00 -11.72 -16.19
N ARG A 161 8.87 -12.47 -15.53
CA ARG A 161 8.54 -13.47 -14.51
C ARG A 161 8.54 -12.82 -13.13
N PHE A 162 7.42 -12.22 -12.77
CA PHE A 162 7.12 -11.81 -11.41
C PHE A 162 6.58 -13.00 -10.56
N ASP A 163 7.02 -14.22 -10.89
CA ASP A 163 6.56 -15.48 -10.31
C ASP A 163 6.87 -15.60 -8.80
N GLY A 164 7.80 -14.77 -8.29
CA GLY A 164 8.10 -14.65 -6.86
C GLY A 164 7.07 -13.84 -6.05
N VAL A 165 6.26 -12.99 -6.69
CA VAL A 165 5.33 -12.06 -6.02
C VAL A 165 4.31 -12.79 -5.14
N ILE A 166 3.56 -13.73 -5.74
CA ILE A 166 2.51 -14.47 -5.03
C ILE A 166 3.11 -15.35 -3.90
N PRO A 167 4.16 -16.15 -4.13
CA PRO A 167 4.82 -16.90 -3.05
C PRO A 167 5.40 -16.03 -1.92
N LEU A 168 5.98 -14.86 -2.24
CA LEU A 168 6.55 -13.92 -1.26
C LEU A 168 5.46 -13.30 -0.38
N ALA A 169 4.31 -12.92 -0.95
CA ALA A 169 3.15 -12.49 -0.19
C ALA A 169 2.55 -13.65 0.64
N GLN A 170 2.21 -14.77 0.00
CA GLN A 170 1.50 -15.89 0.65
C GLN A 170 2.28 -16.51 1.81
N LYS A 171 3.62 -16.64 1.72
CA LYS A 171 4.42 -17.20 2.82
C LYS A 171 4.42 -16.31 4.08
N ASN A 172 3.92 -15.07 3.99
CA ASN A 172 3.88 -14.06 5.05
C ASN A 172 2.45 -13.76 5.53
N LEU A 173 1.42 -14.46 5.00
CA LEU A 173 0.05 -14.39 5.51
C LEU A 173 -0.18 -15.39 6.68
N PRO A 174 -1.09 -15.09 7.62
CA PRO A 174 -1.38 -15.98 8.75
C PRO A 174 -2.23 -17.20 8.37
N GLU A 175 -3.05 -17.10 7.31
CA GLU A 175 -3.72 -18.24 6.67
C GLU A 175 -3.60 -18.16 5.14
N PRO A 176 -3.68 -19.29 4.40
CA PRO A 176 -3.59 -19.28 2.95
C PRO A 176 -4.77 -18.55 2.30
N VAL A 177 -4.48 -17.66 1.35
CA VAL A 177 -5.47 -16.93 0.53
C VAL A 177 -5.19 -17.14 -0.95
N GLU A 178 -6.24 -17.30 -1.75
CA GLU A 178 -6.15 -17.33 -3.21
C GLU A 178 -5.85 -15.91 -3.74
N LEU A 179 -4.63 -15.71 -4.25
CA LEU A 179 -4.17 -14.44 -4.79
C LEU A 179 -4.03 -14.53 -6.31
N SER A 180 -4.63 -13.57 -6.99
CA SER A 180 -4.60 -13.41 -8.45
C SER A 180 -4.52 -11.92 -8.84
N PRO A 181 -3.54 -11.17 -8.29
CA PRO A 181 -3.41 -9.74 -8.55
C PRO A 181 -3.14 -9.48 -10.05
N LYS A 182 -3.74 -8.41 -10.57
CA LYS A 182 -3.35 -7.88 -11.88
C LYS A 182 -2.23 -6.87 -11.65
N LEU A 183 -1.06 -7.15 -12.21
CA LEU A 183 0.10 -6.28 -12.09
C LEU A 183 0.23 -5.41 -13.34
N TYR A 184 0.65 -4.16 -13.18
CA TYR A 184 0.77 -3.19 -14.27
C TYR A 184 2.09 -2.40 -14.21
N PHE A 185 2.67 -2.11 -15.38
CA PHE A 185 3.62 -1.01 -15.53
C PHE A 185 2.90 0.17 -16.16
N VAL A 186 3.00 1.32 -15.50
CA VAL A 186 2.39 2.57 -15.96
C VAL A 186 3.43 3.69 -16.03
N MET A 187 3.04 4.77 -16.72
CA MET A 187 3.75 6.04 -16.70
C MET A 187 2.71 7.12 -16.42
N GLY A 188 2.59 7.48 -15.14
CA GLY A 188 1.61 8.42 -14.60
C GLY A 188 2.25 9.73 -14.13
N GLY A 189 3.46 9.63 -13.58
CA GLY A 189 4.27 10.75 -13.10
C GLY A 189 3.90 11.28 -11.72
N ARG A 190 3.31 10.45 -10.83
CA ARG A 190 2.94 10.92 -9.47
C ARG A 190 3.31 10.03 -8.29
N ALA A 191 3.11 8.72 -8.42
CA ALA A 191 3.09 7.81 -7.29
C ALA A 191 3.87 6.58 -7.71
N GLY A 192 5.10 6.44 -7.19
CA GLY A 192 6.09 5.44 -7.59
C GLY A 192 5.49 4.06 -7.80
N ALA A 193 4.55 3.66 -6.94
CA ALA A 193 3.69 2.51 -7.15
C ALA A 193 2.45 2.57 -6.22
N ALA A 194 1.43 1.72 -6.44
CA ALA A 194 0.23 1.59 -5.58
C ALA A 194 -0.66 0.36 -5.91
N ALA A 195 -1.52 -0.05 -4.97
CA ALA A 195 -2.65 -0.97 -5.19
C ALA A 195 -4.04 -0.32 -5.31
N SER A 196 -4.95 -1.08 -5.92
CA SER A 196 -6.39 -0.81 -5.98
C SER A 196 -7.17 -2.12 -6.22
N GLU A 197 -8.51 -2.08 -6.09
CA GLU A 197 -9.40 -3.20 -6.48
C GLU A 197 -9.20 -3.69 -7.93
N GLN A 198 -8.69 -2.81 -8.80
CA GLN A 198 -8.54 -3.07 -10.23
C GLN A 198 -7.17 -3.67 -10.59
N GLY A 199 -6.20 -3.58 -9.67
CA GLY A 199 -4.83 -4.07 -9.83
C GLY A 199 -3.80 -3.24 -9.07
N ILE A 200 -2.57 -3.73 -9.09
CA ILE A 200 -1.37 -3.14 -8.49
C ILE A 200 -0.49 -2.62 -9.62
N TYR A 201 0.11 -1.44 -9.48
CA TYR A 201 0.96 -0.86 -10.52
C TYR A 201 2.25 -0.25 -9.98
N ILE A 202 3.28 -0.22 -10.83
CA ILE A 202 4.50 0.58 -10.65
C ILE A 202 4.53 1.67 -11.73
N ASP A 203 4.74 2.93 -11.31
CA ASP A 203 4.84 4.12 -12.15
C ASP A 203 6.32 4.37 -12.51
N LEU A 204 6.76 3.77 -13.61
CA LEU A 204 8.13 3.85 -14.11
C LEU A 204 8.58 5.29 -14.43
N LEU A 205 7.63 6.22 -14.60
CA LEU A 205 7.95 7.64 -14.75
C LEU A 205 8.27 8.30 -13.41
N ASP A 206 7.45 8.09 -12.37
CA ASP A 206 7.69 8.69 -11.05
C ASP A 206 8.98 8.13 -10.40
N ASP A 207 9.23 6.83 -10.57
CA ASP A 207 10.47 6.14 -10.17
C ASP A 207 11.73 6.80 -10.77
N LEU A 208 11.80 6.99 -12.09
CA LEU A 208 12.94 7.71 -12.72
C LEU A 208 12.98 9.19 -12.34
N TRP A 209 11.84 9.87 -12.33
CA TRP A 209 11.75 11.32 -12.12
C TRP A 209 12.16 11.74 -10.70
N ARG A 210 11.81 10.95 -9.67
CA ARG A 210 12.25 11.19 -8.28
C ARG A 210 13.71 10.82 -8.09
N SER A 211 14.17 9.75 -8.73
CA SER A 211 15.53 9.25 -8.57
C SER A 211 16.61 10.12 -9.19
N LYS A 212 16.33 10.81 -10.31
CA LYS A 212 17.29 11.56 -11.14
C LYS A 212 18.33 12.46 -10.42
N ASP A 213 18.04 12.98 -9.22
CA ASP A 213 18.94 13.86 -8.47
C ASP A 213 19.54 13.20 -7.21
N HIS A 214 18.97 12.08 -6.72
CA HIS A 214 19.12 11.63 -5.32
C HIS A 214 19.19 10.11 -5.09
N SER A 215 18.85 9.27 -6.07
CA SER A 215 18.88 7.80 -5.92
C SER A 215 19.03 7.08 -7.26
N ASP A 216 19.43 5.80 -7.19
CA ASP A 216 19.17 4.88 -8.29
C ASP A 216 17.66 4.54 -8.36
N PRO A 217 17.10 4.27 -9.55
CA PRO A 217 15.75 3.72 -9.70
C PRO A 217 15.62 2.31 -9.12
N MET A 218 14.40 1.86 -8.80
CA MET A 218 14.17 0.52 -8.22
C MET A 218 14.83 -0.61 -9.03
N THR A 219 15.57 -1.48 -8.36
CA THR A 219 16.04 -2.74 -8.93
C THR A 219 14.88 -3.68 -9.26
N GLN A 220 15.13 -4.70 -10.08
CA GLN A 220 14.13 -5.74 -10.36
C GLN A 220 13.63 -6.44 -9.09
N GLN A 221 14.51 -6.60 -8.09
CA GLN A 221 14.18 -7.21 -6.82
C GLN A 221 13.25 -6.31 -6.00
N GLU A 222 13.54 -5.00 -5.91
CA GLU A 222 12.64 -4.02 -5.26
C GLU A 222 11.26 -3.96 -5.95
N MET A 223 11.18 -4.14 -7.28
CA MET A 223 9.87 -4.26 -7.97
C MET A 223 9.10 -5.52 -7.56
N VAL A 224 9.78 -6.66 -7.40
CA VAL A 224 9.15 -7.93 -6.94
C VAL A 224 8.67 -7.80 -5.50
N GLU A 225 9.50 -7.22 -4.62
CA GLU A 225 9.14 -6.93 -3.24
C GLU A 225 7.99 -5.94 -3.14
N PHE A 226 7.99 -4.88 -3.93
CA PHE A 226 6.87 -3.93 -3.99
C PHE A 226 5.57 -4.62 -4.40
N PHE A 227 5.57 -5.37 -5.52
CA PHE A 227 4.37 -6.08 -5.95
C PHE A 227 3.93 -7.13 -4.90
N ALA A 228 4.86 -7.73 -4.16
CA ALA A 228 4.55 -8.66 -3.07
C ALA A 228 4.00 -7.95 -1.81
N HIS A 229 4.46 -6.75 -1.49
CA HIS A 229 3.98 -5.90 -0.39
C HIS A 229 2.50 -5.56 -0.60
N GLU A 230 2.16 -5.05 -1.78
CA GLU A 230 0.79 -4.74 -2.16
C GLU A 230 -0.10 -5.99 -2.30
N THR A 231 0.46 -7.09 -2.83
CA THR A 231 -0.24 -8.38 -2.89
C THR A 231 -0.49 -8.95 -1.48
N HIS A 232 0.40 -8.68 -0.53
CA HIS A 232 0.24 -9.03 0.88
C HIS A 232 -0.89 -8.21 1.52
N HIS A 233 -1.02 -6.91 1.28
CA HIS A 233 -2.19 -6.14 1.73
C HIS A 233 -3.50 -6.73 1.19
N VAL A 234 -3.57 -7.06 -0.11
CA VAL A 234 -4.77 -7.67 -0.71
C VAL A 234 -5.12 -9.01 -0.06
N GLY A 235 -4.12 -9.83 0.27
CA GLY A 235 -4.33 -11.10 0.98
C GLY A 235 -4.74 -10.92 2.43
N TYR A 236 -4.01 -10.08 3.16
CA TYR A 236 -4.20 -9.86 4.58
C TYR A 236 -5.50 -9.12 4.90
N GLY A 237 -5.87 -8.12 4.10
CA GLY A 237 -7.15 -7.42 4.20
C GLY A 237 -8.35 -8.36 4.15
N ARG A 238 -8.35 -9.37 3.27
CA ARG A 238 -9.42 -10.38 3.20
C ARG A 238 -9.52 -11.25 4.46
N ILE A 239 -8.41 -11.55 5.10
CA ILE A 239 -8.36 -12.30 6.37
C ILE A 239 -8.94 -11.40 7.49
N LEU A 240 -8.54 -10.14 7.50
CA LEU A 240 -8.99 -9.14 8.48
C LEU A 240 -10.48 -8.82 8.33
N ASP A 241 -11.03 -8.74 7.11
CA ASP A 241 -12.46 -8.59 6.85
C ASP A 241 -13.26 -9.77 7.43
N LYS A 242 -12.85 -11.00 7.08
CA LYS A 242 -13.43 -12.24 7.63
C LYS A 242 -13.34 -12.29 9.16
N LYS A 243 -12.26 -11.78 9.77
CA LYS A 243 -12.11 -11.69 11.23
C LYS A 243 -13.02 -10.61 11.80
N ARG A 244 -13.09 -9.44 11.16
CA ARG A 244 -13.92 -8.29 11.55
C ARG A 244 -15.41 -8.63 11.53
N GLU A 245 -15.89 -9.39 10.56
CA GLU A 245 -17.29 -9.88 10.48
C GLU A 245 -17.71 -10.72 11.69
N GLN A 246 -16.77 -11.38 12.36
CA GLN A 246 -17.04 -12.20 13.56
C GLN A 246 -17.20 -11.36 14.84
N LEU A 247 -16.80 -10.08 14.80
CA LEU A 247 -16.70 -9.20 15.97
C LEU A 247 -17.86 -8.21 16.10
N HIS A 248 -18.40 -8.13 17.31
CA HIS A 248 -19.51 -7.22 17.65
C HIS A 248 -18.92 -5.94 18.27
N LEU A 249 -18.35 -5.09 17.42
CA LEU A 249 -17.62 -3.88 17.86
C LEU A 249 -18.55 -2.67 18.03
N GLN A 250 -18.41 -1.96 19.15
CA GLN A 250 -18.98 -0.62 19.37
C GLN A 250 -18.22 0.44 18.55
N ALA A 251 -18.79 1.64 18.34
CA ALA A 251 -18.23 2.67 17.45
C ALA A 251 -16.73 2.98 17.71
N GLY A 252 -16.34 3.26 18.95
CA GLY A 252 -14.94 3.50 19.32
C GLY A 252 -14.03 2.26 19.15
N GLN A 253 -14.58 1.06 19.33
CA GLN A 253 -13.87 -0.20 19.04
C GLN A 253 -13.69 -0.43 17.53
N VAL A 254 -14.59 0.08 16.67
CA VAL A 254 -14.42 0.02 15.21
C VAL A 254 -13.24 0.90 14.79
N GLN A 255 -13.15 2.14 15.27
CA GLN A 255 -12.02 3.01 14.96
C GLN A 255 -10.70 2.45 15.54
N ALA A 256 -10.73 1.90 16.77
CA ALA A 256 -9.55 1.25 17.36
C ALA A 256 -9.11 -0.01 16.59
N TRP A 257 -10.07 -0.80 16.07
CA TRP A 257 -9.79 -1.91 15.16
C TRP A 257 -9.15 -1.44 13.86
N ASN A 258 -9.70 -0.40 13.22
CA ASN A 258 -9.16 0.13 11.97
C ASN A 258 -7.70 0.61 12.15
N PHE A 259 -7.43 1.40 13.20
CA PHE A 259 -6.06 1.84 13.50
C PHE A 259 -5.09 0.66 13.75
N LEU A 260 -5.51 -0.40 14.44
CA LEU A 260 -4.70 -1.62 14.60
C LEU A 260 -4.48 -2.34 13.26
N VAL A 261 -5.48 -2.36 12.38
CA VAL A 261 -5.37 -2.92 11.03
C VAL A 261 -4.35 -2.13 10.22
N ASP A 262 -4.44 -0.80 10.18
CA ASP A 262 -3.51 0.05 9.42
C ASP A 262 -2.06 -0.18 9.91
N VAL A 263 -1.82 -0.11 11.22
CA VAL A 263 -0.51 -0.38 11.83
C VAL A 263 0.03 -1.77 11.47
N LEU A 264 -0.80 -2.82 11.52
CA LEU A 264 -0.35 -4.17 11.19
C LEU A 264 -0.21 -4.42 9.69
N MET A 265 -1.06 -3.81 8.87
CA MET A 265 -1.07 -4.04 7.43
C MET A 265 0.19 -3.46 6.80
N GLU A 266 0.52 -2.21 7.13
CA GLU A 266 1.77 -1.57 6.70
C GLU A 266 2.99 -2.21 7.39
N GLY A 267 2.92 -2.40 8.71
CA GLY A 267 4.04 -2.95 9.48
C GLY A 267 4.45 -4.36 9.09
N SER A 268 3.49 -5.25 8.80
CA SER A 268 3.78 -6.63 8.41
C SER A 268 4.30 -6.73 6.99
N ALA A 269 3.79 -5.92 6.06
CA ALA A 269 4.32 -5.86 4.70
C ALA A 269 5.76 -5.33 4.71
N THR A 270 6.00 -4.21 5.39
CA THR A 270 7.33 -3.60 5.55
C THR A 270 8.34 -4.56 6.17
N LEU A 271 8.00 -5.19 7.30
CA LEU A 271 8.92 -6.10 8.00
C LEU A 271 9.14 -7.41 7.24
N LEU A 272 8.07 -8.10 6.84
CA LEU A 272 8.15 -9.48 6.34
C LEU A 272 8.40 -9.58 4.83
N ILE A 273 8.13 -8.51 4.08
CA ILE A 273 8.38 -8.44 2.62
C ILE A 273 9.66 -7.65 2.34
N ASN A 274 9.74 -6.36 2.71
CA ASN A 274 10.87 -5.50 2.30
C ASN A 274 12.12 -5.64 3.18
N ALA A 275 11.93 -5.87 4.49
CA ALA A 275 13.04 -6.04 5.42
C ALA A 275 13.35 -7.52 5.72
N HIS A 276 12.62 -8.46 5.12
CA HIS A 276 12.79 -9.91 5.30
C HIS A 276 12.85 -10.43 6.76
N GLY A 277 12.28 -9.69 7.73
CA GLY A 277 12.36 -9.96 9.18
C GLY A 277 13.60 -9.37 9.88
N SER A 278 14.46 -8.65 9.16
CA SER A 278 15.72 -8.06 9.65
C SER A 278 15.57 -6.58 10.02
N TRP A 279 16.07 -6.22 11.20
CA TRP A 279 16.15 -4.81 11.61
C TRP A 279 17.21 -4.02 10.84
N GLU A 280 18.32 -4.65 10.45
CA GLU A 280 19.37 -4.00 9.64
C GLU A 280 18.85 -3.61 8.26
N GLU A 281 18.05 -4.48 7.62
CA GLU A 281 17.42 -4.18 6.34
C GLU A 281 16.33 -3.11 6.47
N LEU A 282 15.58 -3.10 7.58
CA LEU A 282 14.60 -2.06 7.88
C LEU A 282 15.28 -0.69 8.07
N GLU A 283 16.39 -0.62 8.80
CA GLU A 283 17.19 0.59 8.94
C GLU A 283 17.85 1.01 7.61
N GLY A 284 18.14 0.07 6.71
CA GLY A 284 18.64 0.35 5.36
C GLY A 284 17.61 1.02 4.42
N GLN A 285 16.32 0.89 4.70
CA GLN A 285 15.26 1.43 3.84
C GLN A 285 15.12 2.96 3.98
N ARG A 286 15.68 3.69 3.01
CA ARG A 286 15.73 5.18 3.02
C ARG A 286 14.39 5.89 3.18
N HIS A 287 13.27 5.30 2.71
CA HIS A 287 11.96 5.94 2.78
C HIS A 287 11.42 5.98 4.23
N ILE A 288 11.65 4.91 5.00
CA ILE A 288 11.14 4.75 6.38
C ILE A 288 12.09 5.27 7.47
N GLN A 289 13.38 5.47 7.18
CA GLN A 289 14.40 5.95 8.16
C GLN A 289 13.95 7.16 8.99
N ALA A 290 13.28 8.14 8.36
CA ALA A 290 12.79 9.34 9.05
C ALA A 290 11.71 9.02 10.10
N ASP A 291 10.91 7.98 9.86
CA ASP A 291 9.83 7.53 10.73
C ASP A 291 10.30 6.51 11.78
N LEU A 292 11.32 5.70 11.48
CA LEU A 292 12.05 4.92 12.49
C LEU A 292 12.65 5.84 13.57
N ALA A 293 13.26 6.96 13.17
CA ALA A 293 13.77 7.96 14.10
C ALA A 293 12.66 8.64 14.95
N ARG A 294 11.40 8.58 14.51
CA ARG A 294 10.23 9.11 15.23
C ARG A 294 9.55 8.09 16.14
N LEU A 295 9.99 6.83 16.20
CA LEU A 295 9.41 5.79 17.07
C LEU A 295 9.24 6.20 18.55
N PRO A 296 10.16 6.95 19.20
CA PRO A 296 9.96 7.43 20.58
C PRO A 296 8.77 8.39 20.75
N LYS A 297 8.27 9.00 19.66
CA LYS A 297 7.05 9.81 19.59
C LYS A 297 5.84 8.95 19.19
N LEU A 298 5.95 8.21 18.07
CA LEU A 298 4.86 7.44 17.47
C LEU A 298 4.31 6.35 18.40
N LEU A 299 5.16 5.67 19.17
CA LEU A 299 4.73 4.61 20.09
C LEU A 299 3.83 5.15 21.22
N PRO A 300 4.23 6.17 22.01
CA PRO A 300 3.32 6.85 22.94
C PRO A 300 2.05 7.42 22.31
N GLU A 301 2.11 7.95 21.09
CA GLU A 301 0.94 8.51 20.40
C GLU A 301 -0.06 7.41 19.99
N SER A 302 0.42 6.27 19.49
CA SER A 302 -0.43 5.12 19.16
C SER A 302 -1.22 4.62 20.39
N GLN A 303 -0.60 4.63 21.58
CA GLN A 303 -1.28 4.37 22.85
C GLN A 303 -2.36 5.41 23.17
N GLN A 304 -2.07 6.70 23.00
CA GLN A 304 -3.03 7.77 23.29
C GLN A 304 -4.24 7.71 22.35
N ILE A 305 -4.01 7.51 21.05
CA ILE A 305 -5.04 7.32 20.03
C ILE A 305 -5.95 6.14 20.43
N LEU A 306 -5.38 4.95 20.61
CA LEU A 306 -6.13 3.75 20.97
C LEU A 306 -6.93 3.93 22.28
N GLN A 307 -6.35 4.58 23.30
CA GLN A 307 -7.05 4.82 24.55
C GLN A 307 -8.22 5.81 24.39
N GLN A 308 -8.07 6.88 23.61
CA GLN A 308 -9.13 7.86 23.39
C GLN A 308 -10.25 7.31 22.50
N LEU A 309 -9.93 6.50 21.48
CA LEU A 309 -10.90 5.80 20.64
C LEU A 309 -11.78 4.85 21.47
N LEU A 310 -11.18 4.01 22.30
CA LEU A 310 -11.91 3.08 23.18
C LEU A 310 -12.75 3.77 24.26
N ASP A 311 -12.31 4.94 24.73
CA ASP A 311 -13.07 5.75 25.68
C ASP A 311 -14.16 6.61 24.99
N GLY A 312 -14.27 6.58 23.65
CA GLY A 312 -15.25 7.36 22.87
C GLY A 312 -14.99 8.87 22.88
N LYS A 313 -13.73 9.30 23.04
CA LYS A 313 -13.33 10.70 23.29
C LYS A 313 -12.89 11.48 22.06
N LEU A 314 -12.64 10.82 20.93
CA LEU A 314 -12.26 11.47 19.67
C LEU A 314 -13.48 11.65 18.77
N SER A 315 -13.72 12.88 18.32
CA SER A 315 -14.51 13.10 17.10
C SER A 315 -13.74 12.66 15.86
N GLU A 316 -14.43 12.50 14.73
CA GLU A 316 -13.81 12.14 13.45
C GLU A 316 -12.72 13.15 13.03
N GLN A 317 -12.92 14.44 13.27
CA GLN A 317 -11.94 15.47 12.93
C GLN A 317 -10.69 15.39 13.82
N GLU A 318 -10.85 15.12 15.11
CA GLU A 318 -9.72 14.96 16.03
C GLU A 318 -8.97 13.66 15.78
N TYR A 319 -9.67 12.58 15.40
CA TYR A 319 -9.06 11.33 14.96
C TYR A 319 -8.18 11.55 13.73
N GLN A 320 -8.72 12.16 12.68
CA GLN A 320 -7.98 12.50 11.45
C GLN A 320 -6.78 13.43 11.73
N ALA A 321 -6.90 14.35 12.69
CA ALA A 321 -5.77 15.18 13.13
C ALA A 321 -4.71 14.35 13.88
N ALA A 322 -5.10 13.41 14.74
CA ALA A 322 -4.19 12.55 15.48
C ALA A 322 -3.45 11.54 14.57
N LEU A 323 -4.05 11.15 13.45
CA LEU A 323 -3.40 10.33 12.42
C LEU A 323 -2.39 11.09 11.54
N SER A 324 -2.29 12.43 11.65
CA SER A 324 -1.41 13.22 10.78
C SER A 324 0.07 12.84 10.85
N ASP A 325 0.52 12.40 12.03
CA ASP A 325 1.88 11.87 12.21
C ASP A 325 2.08 10.48 11.57
N PHE A 326 1.00 9.72 11.33
CA PHE A 326 1.04 8.35 10.79
C PHE A 326 0.92 8.27 9.26
N PHE A 327 0.27 9.25 8.61
CA PHE A 327 0.07 9.33 7.14
C PHE A 327 1.35 9.52 6.28
N ASN A 328 2.54 9.42 6.88
CA ASN A 328 3.81 9.23 6.16
C ASN A 328 4.16 7.72 6.24
N GLU A 329 5.42 7.35 6.52
CA GLU A 329 5.77 5.96 6.84
C GLU A 329 5.54 5.63 8.33
N GLY A 330 4.71 6.42 9.03
CA GLY A 330 4.51 6.29 10.48
C GLY A 330 3.79 5.00 10.87
N TYR A 331 2.83 4.56 10.05
CA TYR A 331 2.22 3.22 10.17
C TYR A 331 3.25 2.11 9.93
N HIS A 332 4.02 2.19 8.84
CA HIS A 332 5.08 1.25 8.49
C HIS A 332 6.09 1.10 9.63
N ALA A 333 6.64 2.22 10.13
CA ALA A 333 7.67 2.23 11.16
C ALA A 333 7.15 1.68 12.49
N THR A 334 5.99 2.16 12.93
CA THR A 334 5.36 1.71 14.17
C THR A 334 5.06 0.21 14.12
N GLY A 335 4.38 -0.24 13.08
CA GLY A 335 4.00 -1.65 12.94
C GLY A 335 5.21 -2.57 12.80
N ALA A 336 6.19 -2.21 11.97
CA ALA A 336 7.40 -3.00 11.79
C ALA A 336 8.20 -3.12 13.11
N LYS A 337 8.34 -2.04 13.89
CA LYS A 337 8.99 -2.11 15.21
C LYS A 337 8.24 -3.00 16.20
N LEU A 338 6.91 -2.92 16.26
CA LEU A 338 6.11 -3.78 17.14
C LEU A 338 6.24 -5.25 16.76
N LEU A 339 6.17 -5.57 15.46
CA LEU A 339 6.26 -6.94 14.97
C LEU A 339 7.68 -7.51 15.08
N TYR A 340 8.73 -6.71 14.84
CA TYR A 340 10.13 -7.14 14.99
C TYR A 340 10.45 -7.58 16.43
N VAL A 341 9.96 -6.82 17.43
CA VAL A 341 10.09 -7.19 18.86
C VAL A 341 9.40 -8.53 19.16
N ILE A 342 8.33 -8.86 18.46
CA ILE A 342 7.62 -10.14 18.58
C ILE A 342 8.40 -11.25 17.87
N GLU A 343 8.89 -11.00 16.65
CA GLU A 343 9.67 -11.94 15.84
C GLU A 343 10.94 -12.40 16.56
N GLU A 344 11.70 -11.48 17.13
CA GLU A 344 12.95 -11.79 17.85
C GLU A 344 12.76 -12.71 19.08
N VAL A 345 11.56 -12.72 19.68
CA VAL A 345 11.28 -13.49 20.92
C VAL A 345 10.44 -14.74 20.65
N ARG A 346 9.58 -14.73 19.62
CA ARG A 346 8.63 -15.81 19.32
C ARG A 346 8.78 -16.40 17.91
N GLY A 347 9.73 -15.89 17.13
CA GLY A 347 9.85 -16.15 15.70
C GLY A 347 8.66 -15.59 14.91
N LYS A 348 8.76 -15.73 13.58
CA LYS A 348 7.69 -15.43 12.63
C LYS A 348 6.33 -16.05 12.99
N ALA A 349 6.31 -17.22 13.64
CA ALA A 349 5.06 -17.84 14.10
C ALA A 349 4.30 -16.97 15.13
N GLY A 350 5.02 -16.25 15.99
CA GLY A 350 4.43 -15.26 16.90
C GLY A 350 3.87 -14.03 16.19
N VAL A 351 4.55 -13.56 15.14
CA VAL A 351 4.07 -12.47 14.28
C VAL A 351 2.77 -12.88 13.57
N LEU A 352 2.75 -14.03 12.90
CA LEU A 352 1.56 -14.54 12.21
C LEU A 352 0.37 -14.76 13.16
N ALA A 353 0.61 -15.23 14.39
CA ALA A 353 -0.45 -15.39 15.39
C ALA A 353 -1.09 -14.04 15.80
N VAL A 354 -0.31 -12.96 15.86
CA VAL A 354 -0.83 -11.61 16.12
C VAL A 354 -1.52 -11.01 14.90
N MET A 355 -1.06 -11.36 13.69
CA MET A 355 -1.75 -10.96 12.46
C MET A 355 -3.12 -11.63 12.31
N ASP A 356 -3.28 -12.90 12.71
CA ASP A 356 -4.61 -13.52 12.73
C ASP A 356 -5.59 -12.76 13.64
N ASP A 357 -5.15 -12.26 14.80
CA ASP A 357 -5.98 -11.49 15.72
C ASP A 357 -5.29 -10.20 16.22
N PRO A 358 -5.45 -9.07 15.48
CA PRO A 358 -4.86 -7.77 15.80
C PRO A 358 -5.05 -7.30 17.24
N ARG A 359 -6.15 -7.71 17.88
CA ARG A 359 -6.48 -7.38 19.28
C ARG A 359 -5.42 -7.86 20.27
N SER A 360 -4.67 -8.90 19.91
CA SER A 360 -3.60 -9.47 20.75
C SER A 360 -2.27 -8.70 20.68
N LEU A 361 -2.11 -7.79 19.71
CA LEU A 361 -0.83 -7.12 19.42
C LEU A 361 -0.17 -6.52 20.65
N LEU A 362 -0.88 -5.69 21.42
CA LEU A 362 -0.27 -5.00 22.56
C LEU A 362 0.07 -5.97 23.70
N THR A 363 -0.77 -6.98 23.97
CA THR A 363 -0.49 -8.00 24.99
C THR A 363 0.75 -8.81 24.63
N VAL A 364 0.85 -9.27 23.38
CA VAL A 364 1.99 -10.06 22.89
C VAL A 364 3.26 -9.22 22.80
N TYR A 365 3.18 -8.00 22.28
CA TYR A 365 4.30 -7.05 22.24
C TYR A 365 4.83 -6.78 23.65
N ASN A 366 3.97 -6.42 24.62
CA ASN A 366 4.41 -6.12 25.98
C ASN A 366 5.16 -7.28 26.65
N GLN A 367 4.75 -8.52 26.37
CA GLN A 367 5.41 -9.72 26.88
C GLN A 367 6.81 -9.90 26.26
N CYS A 368 6.97 -9.65 24.95
CA CYS A 368 8.27 -9.71 24.28
C CYS A 368 9.18 -8.52 24.61
N ALA A 369 8.60 -7.33 24.74
CA ALA A 369 9.27 -6.08 25.11
C ALA A 369 9.89 -6.14 26.52
N GLU A 370 9.22 -6.80 27.48
CA GLU A 370 9.81 -7.10 28.80
C GLU A 370 11.06 -7.98 28.66
N THR A 371 10.99 -9.07 27.88
CA THR A 371 12.13 -9.96 27.64
C THR A 371 13.32 -9.25 26.97
N ARG A 372 13.04 -8.34 26.04
CA ARG A 372 14.05 -7.51 25.34
C ARG A 372 14.49 -6.26 26.10
N GLN A 373 13.86 -5.93 27.23
CA GLN A 373 14.07 -4.69 27.98
C GLN A 373 13.86 -3.42 27.11
N GLU A 374 12.87 -3.46 26.21
CA GLU A 374 12.53 -2.31 25.36
C GLU A 374 12.06 -1.12 26.22
N SER A 375 12.46 0.09 25.84
CA SER A 375 12.22 1.31 26.63
C SER A 375 10.76 1.75 26.69
N PHE A 376 9.93 1.27 25.75
CA PHE A 376 8.50 1.53 25.69
C PHE A 376 7.69 0.25 25.83
N ARG A 377 6.61 0.32 26.61
CA ARG A 377 5.56 -0.69 26.72
C ARG A 377 4.21 0.01 26.85
N PHE A 378 3.18 -0.60 26.30
CA PHE A 378 1.81 -0.12 26.44
C PHE A 378 1.27 -0.42 27.84
N THR A 379 0.30 0.35 28.32
CA THR A 379 -0.35 0.07 29.61
C THR A 379 -1.05 -1.31 29.56
N PRO A 380 -0.88 -2.16 30.60
CA PRO A 380 -1.56 -3.46 30.66
C PRO A 380 -3.09 -3.36 30.55
N GLU A 381 -3.65 -2.26 31.03
CA GLU A 381 -5.09 -1.95 30.97
C GLU A 381 -5.55 -1.74 29.52
N LEU A 382 -4.80 -1.00 28.71
CA LEU A 382 -5.13 -0.79 27.30
C LEU A 382 -4.98 -2.10 26.51
N ALA A 383 -3.89 -2.84 26.72
CA ALA A 383 -3.68 -4.13 26.07
C ALA A 383 -4.85 -5.10 26.33
N LYS A 384 -5.27 -5.21 27.60
CA LYS A 384 -6.42 -6.03 28.00
C LYS A 384 -7.75 -5.54 27.42
N LYS A 385 -7.99 -4.22 27.34
CA LYS A 385 -9.18 -3.66 26.67
C LYS A 385 -9.23 -4.02 25.19
N LEU A 386 -8.10 -3.94 24.47
CA LEU A 386 -8.05 -4.28 23.05
C LEU A 386 -8.28 -5.78 22.83
N GLU A 387 -7.59 -6.63 23.61
CA GLU A 387 -7.73 -8.09 23.56
C GLU A 387 -9.16 -8.58 23.81
N THR A 388 -9.99 -7.78 24.49
CA THR A 388 -11.40 -8.08 24.80
C THR A 388 -12.42 -7.45 23.86
N MET A 389 -12.01 -6.59 22.91
CA MET A 389 -12.93 -5.96 21.95
C MET A 389 -13.84 -6.96 21.23
N GLY A 390 -15.14 -6.71 21.25
CA GLY A 390 -16.15 -7.54 20.59
C GLY A 390 -16.40 -8.92 21.21
N LYS A 391 -15.90 -9.19 22.42
CA LYS A 391 -16.22 -10.41 23.19
C LYS A 391 -17.44 -10.25 24.11
N ASP A 392 -17.78 -9.02 24.49
CA ASP A 392 -18.95 -8.72 25.32
C ASP A 392 -20.24 -8.85 24.48
N ARG A 393 -21.21 -9.62 24.99
CA ARG A 393 -22.56 -9.83 24.42
C ARG A 393 -23.63 -9.69 25.49
#